data_AF-A0A6I3HGX3-F1
#
_entry.id   AF-A0A6I3HGX3-F1
#
_cell.length_a   1.000
_cell.length_b   1.000
_cell.length_c   1.000
_cell.angle_alpha   90.00
_cell.angle_beta   90.00
_cell.angle_gamma   90.00
#
_symmetry.space_group_name_H-M   'P 1'
#
loop_
_entity.id
_entity.type
_entity.pdbx_description
1 polymer ?
#
loop_
_entity_poly.entity_id
_entity_poly.type
_entity_poly.pdbx_seq_one_letter_code
_entity_poly.pdbx_strand_id
1 'polypeptide(L)' 'MLDVLIIGSGINGLSAAALLSAKGKKVLVLEQASAFGGAIR' A
#
# COMPACT_ATOMS: atom_id res chain seq x y z
N MET A 1 15.28 5.87 -5.09
CA MET A 1 14.27 5.59 -6.14
C MET A 1 13.26 4.60 -5.59
N LEU A 2 11.97 4.77 -5.89
CA LEU A 2 10.88 3.83 -5.55
C LEU A 2 10.60 2.96 -6.76
N ASP A 3 10.22 1.70 -6.53
CA ASP A 3 9.83 0.78 -7.61
C ASP A 3 8.32 0.83 -7.85
N VAL A 4 7.53 1.05 -6.79
CA VAL A 4 6.07 0.99 -6.83
C VAL A 4 5.47 2.08 -5.95
N LEU A 5 4.50 2.81 -6.50
CA LEU A 5 3.63 3.74 -5.79
C LEU A 5 2.20 3.18 -5.80
N ILE A 6 1.60 3.05 -4.62
CA ILE A 6 0.20 2.62 -4.44
C ILE A 6 -0.58 3.79 -3.84
N ILE A 7 -1.70 4.15 -4.45
CA ILE A 7 -2.61 5.18 -3.95
C ILE A 7 -3.84 4.50 -3.37
N GLY A 8 -4.11 4.75 -2.09
CA GLY A 8 -5.18 4.14 -1.31
C GLY A 8 -4.69 2.94 -0.49
N SER A 9 -5.18 2.85 0.75
CA SER A 9 -4.82 1.83 1.75
C SER A 9 -5.94 0.85 2.07
N GLY A 10 -6.84 0.60 1.10
CA GLY A 10 -7.81 -0.49 1.21
C GLY A 10 -7.13 -1.86 1.23
N ILE A 11 -7.88 -2.91 1.58
CA ILE A 11 -7.34 -4.27 1.73
C ILE A 11 -6.54 -4.73 0.51
N ASN A 12 -7.02 -4.47 -0.71
CA ASN A 12 -6.33 -4.85 -1.94
C ASN A 12 -4.99 -4.10 -2.10
N GLY A 13 -4.96 -2.80 -1.79
CA GLY A 13 -3.75 -1.98 -1.89
C GLY A 13 -2.70 -2.39 -0.87
N LEU A 14 -3.11 -2.66 0.38
CA LEU A 14 -2.21 -3.15 1.43
C LEU A 14 -1.70 -4.56 1.15
N SER A 15 -2.55 -5.46 0.64
CA SER A 15 -2.12 -6.81 0.22
C SER A 15 -1.11 -6.73 -0.92
N ALA A 16 -1.35 -5.90 -1.93
CA ALA A 16 -0.39 -5.68 -3.02
C ALA A 16 0.94 -5.10 -2.50
N ALA A 17 0.88 -4.10 -1.61
CA ALA A 17 2.06 -3.50 -1.00
C ALA A 17 2.90 -4.54 -0.24
N ALA A 18 2.25 -5.35 0.59
CA ALA A 18 2.90 -6.39 1.36
C ALA A 18 3.58 -7.43 0.46
N LEU A 19 2.89 -7.93 -0.56
CA LEU A 19 3.44 -8.93 -1.48
C LEU A 19 4.61 -8.38 -2.31
N LEU A 20 4.52 -7.15 -2.79
CA LEU A 20 5.59 -6.52 -3.58
C LEU A 20 6.81 -6.19 -2.71
N SER A 21 6.59 -5.70 -1.50
CA SER A 21 7.66 -5.47 -0.53
C SER A 21 8.35 -6.78 -0.15
N ALA A 22 7.60 -7.86 0.06
CA ALA A 22 8.16 -9.19 0.33
C ALA A 22 9.00 -9.74 -0.84
N LYS A 23 8.73 -9.29 -2.07
CA LYS A 23 9.54 -9.58 -3.27
C LYS A 23 10.72 -8.61 -3.47
N GLY A 24 11.04 -7.79 -2.47
CA GLY A 24 12.19 -6.88 -2.49
C GLY A 24 11.97 -5.58 -3.25
N LYS A 25 10.72 -5.22 -3.60
CA LYS A 25 10.41 -3.92 -4.21
C LYS A 25 10.35 -2.83 -3.15
N LYS A 26 10.89 -1.65 -3.44
CA LYS A 26 10.71 -0.47 -2.60
C LYS A 26 9.35 0.17 -2.90
N VAL A 27 8.38 -0.11 -2.02
CA VAL A 27 6.98 0.31 -2.17
C VAL A 27 6.67 1.53 -1.29
N LEU A 28 5.96 2.52 -1.85
CA LEU A 28 5.33 3.60 -1.10
C LEU A 28 3.81 3.50 -1.25
N VAL A 29 3.09 3.53 -0.12
CA VAL A 29 1.62 3.63 -0.08
C VAL A 29 1.25 5.02 0.39
N LEU A 30 0.39 5.71 -0.35
CA LEU A 30 -0.19 7.00 0.04
C LEU A 30 -1.68 6.82 0.33
N GLU A 31 -2.13 7.41 1.43
CA GLU A 31 -3.52 7.40 1.87
C GLU A 31 -3.91 8.83 2.26
N GLN A 32 -5.12 9.24 1.87
CA GLN A 32 -5.66 10.56 2.22
C GLN A 32 -6.22 10.58 3.66
N ALA A 33 -6.74 9.44 4.13
CA ALA A 33 -7.26 9.30 5.47
C ALA A 33 -6.14 9.31 6.51
N SER A 34 -6.48 9.67 7.74
CA SER A 34 -5.56 9.66 8.88
C SER A 34 -5.11 8.25 9.30
N ALA A 35 -5.75 7.20 8.78
CA ALA A 35 -5.42 5.82 9.10
C ALA A 35 -5.76 4.88 7.94
N PHE A 36 -5.00 3.79 7.86
CA PHE A 36 -5.10 2.79 6.81
C PHE A 36 -6.31 1.88 6.97
N GLY A 37 -6.68 1.14 5.92
CA GLY A 37 -7.69 0.08 5.96
C GLY A 37 -8.84 0.25 4.97
N GLY A 38 -9.01 1.43 4.38
CA GLY A 38 -10.11 1.70 3.45
C GLY A 38 -11.48 1.35 4.05
N ALA A 39 -12.27 0.53 3.35
CA ALA A 39 -13.66 0.22 3.71
C ALA A 39 -13.85 -0.85 4.81
N ILE A 40 -12.77 -1.47 5.30
CA ILE A 40 -12.84 -2.56 6.31
C ILE A 40 -12.41 -2.10 7.71
N ARG A 41 -12.23 -0.79 7.87
CA ARG A 41 -11.91 -0.13 9.13
C ARG A 41 -13.10 0.65 9.62
#